data_AF-A0AAU4EPM5-F1
#
_entry.id   AF-A0AAU4EPM5-F1
#
_cell.length_a   1.000
_cell.length_b   1.000
_cell.length_c   1.000
_cell.angle_alpha   90.00
_cell.angle_beta   90.00
_cell.angle_gamma   90.00
#
_symmetry.space_group_name_H-M   'P 1'
#
loop_
_entity.id
_entity.type
_entity.pdbx_description
1 polymer ?
#
loop_
_entity_poly.entity_id
_entity_poly.type
_entity_poly.pdbx_seq_one_letter_code
_entity_poly.pdbx_strand_id
1 'polypeptide(L)'
;MIQVAATAAVCGLVLAACGSTKDNAAAPSAGGGGAGGKVGATLPLLTSPFWQAYNNYVPQMAKTEGVDVLPTVNADSDPAKLITDIGTFLNQGVKGLVVTPLDSAAIVAGLKQAENKGVPVVAVDVAPESGKVAMVVRADNKAYGTKACDAIGEKVKSGKVVQIQGDLASVNGRDRSEAFKACMAQKYPGIQVLDIPAEWKADKASSGLDSMLTANPDIKGVYMQAGGVYLAPTQQALKRKNLSFPVGDPKHIVLVSNDGIPQELAAIRAGELDATVSQPADAYAKYGLYWLKKAMAGETFKPGPTDHGSTIVEISPGILEDQLPAPVITKANVDDKALWGNNL
;
A
#
# COMPACT_ATOMS: atom_id res chain seq x y z
N MET A 1 45.22 48.69 -77.94
CA MET A 1 45.43 47.37 -78.56
C MET A 1 44.71 46.35 -77.70
N ILE A 2 43.54 45.88 -78.14
CA ILE A 2 43.29 44.50 -78.65
C ILE A 2 43.12 43.53 -77.46
N GLN A 3 41.86 43.26 -77.03
CA GLN A 3 41.06 42.04 -77.29
C GLN A 3 41.47 40.84 -76.40
N VAL A 4 40.65 39.93 -75.86
CA VAL A 4 39.24 39.51 -76.09
C VAL A 4 38.84 38.49 -75.00
N ALA A 5 37.53 38.46 -74.65
CA ALA A 5 36.61 37.36 -74.23
C ALA A 5 37.07 36.20 -73.31
N ALA A 6 36.24 35.59 -72.45
CA ALA A 6 34.90 35.09 -72.76
C ALA A 6 34.00 34.78 -71.53
N THR A 7 32.73 34.60 -71.88
CA THR A 7 31.44 34.72 -71.18
C THR A 7 30.85 33.37 -70.72
N ALA A 8 29.92 33.39 -69.74
CA ALA A 8 28.59 32.70 -69.70
C ALA A 8 28.19 32.44 -68.22
N ALA A 9 27.16 32.99 -67.56
CA ALA A 9 25.74 33.29 -67.85
C ALA A 9 24.81 32.05 -67.88
N VAL A 10 24.01 31.84 -66.82
CA VAL A 10 22.59 31.40 -66.89
C VAL A 10 21.81 31.96 -65.68
N CYS A 11 20.75 32.74 -65.97
CA CYS A 11 19.66 33.13 -65.08
C CYS A 11 18.51 32.11 -65.14
N GLY A 12 17.76 31.93 -64.05
CA GLY A 12 16.49 31.19 -64.00
C GLY A 12 15.47 31.93 -63.13
N LEU A 13 14.23 32.06 -63.62
CA LEU A 13 13.18 33.00 -63.22
C LEU A 13 12.47 32.74 -61.86
N VAL A 14 12.23 33.86 -61.16
CA VAL A 14 11.01 34.40 -60.51
C VAL A 14 9.76 33.50 -60.34
N LEU A 15 9.23 33.47 -59.10
CA LEU A 15 7.79 33.64 -58.79
C LEU A 15 7.60 34.13 -57.35
N ALA A 16 7.16 35.38 -57.21
CA ALA A 16 6.69 35.99 -55.97
C ALA A 16 5.19 35.75 -55.82
N ALA A 17 4.75 35.27 -54.65
CA ALA A 17 3.36 35.29 -54.22
C ALA A 17 3.27 36.06 -52.90
N CYS A 18 2.57 37.20 -52.93
CA CYS A 18 2.23 38.02 -51.78
C CYS A 18 1.09 37.39 -50.97
N GLY A 19 1.18 37.44 -49.64
CA GLY A 19 0.10 36.98 -48.75
C GLY A 19 0.30 37.40 -47.30
N SER A 20 -0.01 38.66 -47.00
CA SER A 20 -0.46 39.26 -45.73
C SER A 20 -0.33 38.45 -44.43
N THR A 21 0.71 38.73 -43.63
CA THR A 21 0.79 38.30 -42.23
C THR A 21 0.09 39.31 -41.32
N LYS A 22 -1.11 38.97 -40.85
CA LYS A 22 -1.71 39.55 -39.64
C LYS A 22 -1.26 38.71 -38.45
N ASP A 23 -0.70 39.38 -37.45
CA ASP A 23 -0.33 38.83 -36.15
C ASP A 23 -1.52 38.13 -35.48
N ASN A 24 -1.41 36.81 -35.32
CA ASN A 24 -2.15 36.05 -34.32
C ASN A 24 -1.13 35.49 -33.33
N ALA A 25 -1.04 36.12 -32.16
CA ALA A 25 -0.36 35.56 -31.00
C ALA A 25 -1.03 34.23 -30.66
N ALA A 26 -0.38 33.13 -31.03
CA ALA A 26 -0.78 31.80 -30.63
C ALA A 26 -0.53 31.65 -29.13
N ALA A 27 -1.61 31.40 -28.37
CA ALA A 27 -1.54 30.91 -27.01
C ALA A 27 -0.69 29.63 -26.95
N PRO A 28 0.09 29.40 -25.87
CA PRO A 28 0.89 28.19 -25.76
C PRO A 28 -0.04 26.98 -25.73
N SER A 29 0.04 26.19 -26.80
CA SER A 29 -0.50 24.83 -26.83
C SER A 29 0.08 24.06 -25.65
N ALA A 30 -0.78 23.65 -24.72
CA ALA A 30 -0.45 22.64 -23.72
C ALA A 30 0.02 21.38 -24.47
N GLY A 31 1.34 21.20 -24.53
CA GLY A 31 1.95 20.02 -25.09
C GLY A 31 1.55 18.83 -24.24
N GLY A 32 0.71 17.97 -24.78
CA GLY A 32 0.49 16.63 -24.25
C GLY A 32 1.81 15.88 -24.22
N GLY A 33 2.46 15.87 -23.06
CA GLY A 33 3.64 15.07 -22.80
C GLY A 33 3.24 13.60 -22.86
N GLY A 34 3.80 12.85 -23.81
CA GLY A 34 3.58 11.42 -23.88
C GLY A 34 3.89 10.77 -22.53
N ALA A 35 3.01 9.87 -22.08
CA ALA A 35 3.06 9.12 -20.82
C ALA A 35 4.22 8.08 -20.76
N GLY A 36 5.39 8.44 -21.29
CA GLY A 36 6.58 7.60 -21.35
C GLY A 36 7.66 8.09 -20.40
N GLY A 37 8.37 7.14 -19.80
CA GLY A 37 9.51 7.41 -18.93
C GLY A 37 9.57 6.46 -17.76
N LYS A 38 10.77 6.30 -17.20
CA LYS A 38 11.00 5.43 -16.04
C LYS A 38 10.27 5.95 -14.82
N VAL A 39 9.71 5.05 -14.03
CA VAL A 39 9.12 5.35 -12.72
C VAL A 39 9.93 4.69 -11.61
N GLY A 40 10.04 5.36 -10.46
CA GLY A 40 10.62 4.79 -9.25
C GLY A 40 9.56 4.09 -8.42
N ALA A 41 9.93 3.00 -7.76
CA ALA A 41 9.07 2.28 -6.83
C ALA A 41 9.83 1.90 -5.56
N THR A 42 9.19 2.06 -4.40
CA THR A 42 9.77 1.70 -3.10
C THR A 42 8.98 0.57 -2.45
N LEU A 43 9.60 -0.14 -1.52
CA LEU A 43 8.94 -0.98 -0.51
C LEU A 43 9.51 -0.66 0.88
N PRO A 44 8.74 -0.83 1.96
CA PRO A 44 9.17 -0.38 3.27
C PRO A 44 10.15 -1.34 3.95
N LEU A 45 9.96 -2.66 3.75
CA LEU A 45 10.80 -3.72 4.34
C LEU A 45 10.70 -5.01 3.52
N LEU A 46 11.71 -5.88 3.61
CA LEU A 46 11.72 -7.21 2.98
C LEU A 46 11.58 -8.36 3.98
N THR A 47 11.42 -8.06 5.26
CA THR A 47 11.30 -9.04 6.35
C THR A 47 9.88 -9.55 6.58
N SER A 48 8.91 -9.13 5.75
CA SER A 48 7.52 -9.58 5.77
C SER A 48 7.17 -10.29 4.46
N PRO A 49 6.53 -11.48 4.50
CA PRO A 49 6.03 -12.16 3.31
C PRO A 49 5.08 -11.32 2.45
N PHE A 50 4.30 -10.42 3.07
CA PHE A 50 3.43 -9.49 2.33
C PHE A 50 4.24 -8.54 1.43
N TRP A 51 5.31 -7.96 1.97
CA TRP A 51 6.13 -7.02 1.19
C TRP A 51 7.05 -7.73 0.19
N GLN A 52 7.45 -8.98 0.47
CA GLN A 52 8.09 -9.84 -0.52
C GLN A 52 7.15 -10.14 -1.69
N ALA A 53 5.87 -10.42 -1.41
CA ALA A 53 4.84 -10.62 -2.43
C ALA A 53 4.64 -9.38 -3.29
N TYR A 54 4.44 -8.22 -2.66
CA TYR A 54 4.34 -6.93 -3.34
C TYR A 54 5.55 -6.69 -4.26
N ASN A 55 6.77 -6.91 -3.75
CA ASN A 55 8.01 -6.76 -4.52
C ASN A 55 8.03 -7.67 -5.78
N ASN A 56 7.51 -8.89 -5.66
CA ASN A 56 7.41 -9.83 -6.78
C ASN A 56 6.32 -9.43 -7.79
N TYR A 57 5.23 -8.81 -7.33
CA TYR A 57 4.13 -8.38 -8.19
C TYR A 57 4.43 -7.08 -8.95
N VAL A 58 5.18 -6.13 -8.37
CA VAL A 58 5.50 -4.84 -9.04
C VAL A 58 6.00 -5.00 -10.48
N PRO A 59 7.03 -5.82 -10.80
CA PRO A 59 7.47 -5.98 -12.19
C PRO A 59 6.43 -6.65 -13.10
N GLN A 60 5.63 -7.58 -12.57
CA GLN A 60 4.57 -8.25 -13.33
C GLN A 60 3.44 -7.28 -13.68
N MET A 61 3.04 -6.46 -12.72
CA MET A 61 2.00 -5.46 -12.89
C MET A 61 2.49 -4.29 -13.74
N ALA A 62 3.76 -3.90 -13.64
CA ALA A 62 4.36 -2.90 -14.53
C ALA A 62 4.30 -3.34 -16.00
N LYS A 63 4.61 -4.61 -16.28
CA LYS A 63 4.45 -5.18 -17.63
C LYS A 63 2.98 -5.14 -18.08
N THR A 64 2.05 -5.48 -17.20
CA THR A 64 0.60 -5.50 -17.48
C THR A 64 0.05 -4.10 -17.76
N GLU A 65 0.44 -3.11 -16.97
CA GLU A 65 0.02 -1.72 -17.08
C GLU A 65 0.81 -0.95 -18.17
N GLY A 66 1.86 -1.54 -18.72
CA GLY A 66 2.74 -0.90 -19.71
C GLY A 66 3.54 0.26 -19.14
N VAL A 67 4.06 0.10 -17.91
CA VAL A 67 4.86 1.09 -17.17
C VAL A 67 6.31 0.61 -17.08
N ASP A 68 7.27 1.49 -17.41
CA ASP A 68 8.70 1.21 -17.27
C ASP A 68 9.15 1.48 -15.82
N VAL A 69 9.03 0.47 -14.95
CA VAL A 69 9.42 0.58 -13.54
C VAL A 69 10.88 0.21 -13.34
N LEU A 70 11.61 1.06 -12.62
CA LEU A 70 12.94 0.71 -12.12
C LEU A 70 12.84 -0.41 -11.08
N PRO A 71 13.92 -1.17 -10.83
CA PRO A 71 13.97 -2.08 -9.69
C PRO A 71 13.54 -1.38 -8.41
N THR A 72 12.66 -2.04 -7.66
CA THR A 72 12.17 -1.56 -6.38
C THR A 72 13.31 -1.41 -5.38
N VAL A 73 13.27 -0.35 -4.59
CA VAL A 73 14.26 -0.10 -3.52
C VAL A 73 13.64 -0.29 -2.14
N ASN A 74 14.33 -1.03 -1.28
CA ASN A 74 13.89 -1.33 0.08
C ASN A 74 14.31 -0.20 1.03
N ALA A 75 13.36 0.44 1.71
CA ALA A 75 13.61 1.47 2.71
C ALA A 75 14.10 0.90 4.06
N ASP A 76 14.11 -0.43 4.22
CA ASP A 76 14.71 -1.14 5.36
C ASP A 76 14.17 -0.70 6.73
N SER A 77 12.86 -0.49 6.81
CA SER A 77 12.18 0.00 8.01
C SER A 77 12.62 1.41 8.47
N ASP A 78 13.25 2.19 7.58
CA ASP A 78 13.77 3.52 7.86
C ASP A 78 13.06 4.61 7.02
N PRO A 79 12.19 5.44 7.63
CA PRO A 79 11.54 6.56 6.94
C PRO A 79 12.53 7.60 6.36
N ALA A 80 13.70 7.82 6.98
CA ALA A 80 14.71 8.74 6.46
C ALA A 80 15.40 8.15 5.22
N LYS A 81 15.62 6.83 5.21
CA LYS A 81 16.09 6.13 4.02
C LYS A 81 15.09 6.24 2.86
N LEU A 82 13.79 6.07 3.11
CA LEU A 82 12.75 6.26 2.09
C LEU A 82 12.82 7.66 1.45
N ILE A 83 13.02 8.72 2.25
CA ILE A 83 13.17 10.09 1.76
C ILE A 83 14.42 10.22 0.86
N THR A 84 15.52 9.56 1.23
CA THR A 84 16.76 9.52 0.44
C THR A 84 16.58 8.76 -0.87
N ASP A 85 15.84 7.65 -0.85
CA ASP A 85 15.51 6.84 -2.02
C ASP A 85 14.65 7.65 -3.01
N ILE A 86 13.66 8.40 -2.52
CA ILE A 86 12.87 9.35 -3.33
C ILE A 86 13.78 10.37 -4.01
N GLY A 87 14.68 11.03 -3.27
CA GLY A 87 15.64 11.99 -3.82
C GLY A 87 16.54 11.37 -4.89
N THR A 88 16.95 10.11 -4.70
CA THR A 88 17.77 9.36 -5.66
C THR A 88 17.01 9.12 -6.96
N PHE A 89 15.76 8.68 -6.91
CA PHE A 89 14.93 8.53 -8.11
C PHE A 89 14.69 9.85 -8.83
N LEU A 90 14.42 10.93 -8.09
CA LEU A 90 14.25 12.27 -8.67
C LEU A 90 15.52 12.74 -9.40
N ASN A 91 16.70 12.47 -8.84
CA ASN A 91 17.98 12.76 -9.48
C ASN A 91 18.24 11.90 -10.72
N GLN A 92 17.71 10.68 -10.76
CA GLN A 92 17.72 9.82 -11.95
C GLN A 92 16.71 10.25 -13.03
N GLY A 93 15.90 11.28 -12.78
CA GLY A 93 14.97 11.85 -13.75
C GLY A 93 13.72 11.01 -14.00
N VAL A 94 13.29 10.20 -13.03
CA VAL A 94 12.02 9.46 -13.11
C VAL A 94 10.84 10.40 -13.36
N LYS A 95 9.81 9.89 -14.03
CA LYS A 95 8.60 10.65 -14.39
C LYS A 95 7.43 10.42 -13.45
N GLY A 96 7.56 9.48 -12.54
CA GLY A 96 6.57 9.17 -11.52
C GLY A 96 7.18 8.34 -10.40
N LEU A 97 6.52 8.34 -9.24
CA LEU A 97 6.92 7.58 -8.07
C LEU A 97 5.75 6.80 -7.49
N VAL A 98 5.95 5.52 -7.23
CA VAL A 98 5.13 4.74 -6.31
C VAL A 98 5.90 4.62 -4.99
N VAL A 99 5.39 5.23 -3.93
CA VAL A 99 6.04 5.21 -2.62
C VAL A 99 5.23 4.39 -1.62
N THR A 100 5.89 3.77 -0.67
CA THR A 100 5.31 2.91 0.36
C THR A 100 5.76 3.40 1.74
N PRO A 101 5.06 4.38 2.32
CA PRO A 101 5.47 4.99 3.56
C PRO A 101 5.37 4.03 4.74
N LEU A 102 6.17 4.26 5.79
CA LEU A 102 6.00 3.63 7.11
C LEU A 102 5.39 4.60 8.12
N ASP A 103 5.76 5.86 8.00
CA ASP A 103 5.35 6.94 8.90
C ASP A 103 4.59 7.99 8.08
N SER A 104 3.37 8.29 8.52
CA SER A 104 2.46 9.22 7.82
C SER A 104 2.97 10.67 7.83
N ALA A 105 3.76 11.06 8.82
CA ALA A 105 4.31 12.41 8.96
C ALA A 105 5.66 12.56 8.24
N ALA A 106 6.57 11.59 8.41
CA ALA A 106 7.91 11.66 7.86
C ALA A 106 7.92 11.72 6.32
N ILE A 107 7.01 11.00 5.66
CA ILE A 107 6.91 10.95 4.20
C ILE A 107 6.66 12.33 3.56
N VAL A 108 6.05 13.27 4.28
CA VAL A 108 5.72 14.62 3.78
C VAL A 108 6.96 15.32 3.21
N ALA A 109 8.14 15.13 3.83
CA ALA A 109 9.38 15.69 3.33
C ALA A 109 9.78 15.14 1.94
N GLY A 110 9.56 13.84 1.70
CA GLY A 110 9.78 13.20 0.40
C GLY A 110 8.78 13.66 -0.66
N LEU A 111 7.50 13.79 -0.29
CA LEU A 111 6.45 14.30 -1.19
C LEU A 111 6.77 15.72 -1.66
N LYS A 112 7.26 16.58 -0.76
CA LYS A 112 7.69 17.94 -1.10
C LYS A 112 8.84 17.96 -2.11
N GLN A 113 9.78 17.01 -2.04
CA GLN A 113 10.85 16.91 -3.05
C GLN A 113 10.29 16.58 -4.44
N ALA A 114 9.35 15.63 -4.50
CA ALA A 114 8.71 15.24 -5.76
C ALA A 114 7.86 16.38 -6.34
N GLU A 115 7.09 17.07 -5.49
CA GLU A 115 6.30 18.24 -5.87
C GLU A 115 7.16 19.36 -6.46
N ASN A 116 8.28 19.70 -5.82
CA ASN A 116 9.22 20.71 -6.31
C ASN A 116 9.82 20.34 -7.68
N LYS A 117 9.82 19.06 -8.06
CA LYS A 117 10.28 18.55 -9.35
C LYS A 117 9.13 18.33 -10.35
N GLY A 118 7.88 18.56 -9.94
CA GLY A 118 6.71 18.29 -10.76
C GLY A 118 6.48 16.80 -11.05
N VAL A 119 6.99 15.91 -10.20
CA VAL A 119 6.85 14.45 -10.37
C VAL A 119 5.64 13.96 -9.58
N PRO A 120 4.62 13.35 -10.22
CA PRO A 120 3.48 12.79 -9.51
C PRO A 120 3.89 11.60 -8.65
N VAL A 121 3.23 11.48 -7.49
CA VAL A 121 3.45 10.41 -6.52
C VAL A 121 2.14 9.68 -6.26
N VAL A 122 2.16 8.36 -6.27
CA VAL A 122 1.11 7.51 -5.68
C VAL A 122 1.68 6.90 -4.41
N ALA A 123 0.96 7.03 -3.31
CA ALA A 123 1.30 6.34 -2.06
C ALA A 123 0.56 5.01 -1.98
N VAL A 124 1.25 3.95 -1.57
CA VAL A 124 0.68 2.61 -1.39
C VAL A 124 0.76 2.23 0.08
N ASP A 125 -0.30 1.56 0.56
CA ASP A 125 -0.52 1.09 1.93
C ASP A 125 -0.72 2.20 2.96
N VAL A 126 0.30 3.00 3.27
CA VAL A 126 0.23 4.05 4.30
C VAL A 126 -0.05 5.41 3.67
N ALA A 127 -1.15 6.04 4.08
CA ALA A 127 -1.44 7.40 3.67
C ALA A 127 -0.52 8.42 4.37
N PRO A 128 -0.05 9.46 3.67
CA PRO A 128 0.61 10.59 4.31
C PRO A 128 -0.42 11.42 5.10
N GLU A 129 0.01 12.12 6.14
CA GLU A 129 -0.88 13.02 6.90
C GLU A 129 -1.20 14.31 6.13
N SER A 130 -0.33 14.70 5.20
CA SER A 130 -0.45 15.88 4.35
C SER A 130 0.45 15.78 3.12
N GLY A 131 0.46 16.81 2.28
CA GLY A 131 1.27 16.85 1.07
C GLY A 131 0.55 16.28 -0.16
N LYS A 132 1.19 16.44 -1.32
CA LYS A 132 0.57 16.14 -2.61
C LYS A 132 0.84 14.72 -3.06
N VAL A 133 -0.21 13.93 -3.20
CA VAL A 133 -0.23 12.63 -3.88
C VAL A 133 -1.35 12.63 -4.91
N ALA A 134 -1.17 11.88 -6.00
CA ALA A 134 -2.19 11.68 -7.01
C ALA A 134 -3.29 10.72 -6.53
N MET A 135 -2.89 9.69 -5.77
CA MET A 135 -3.78 8.73 -5.16
C MET A 135 -3.05 8.05 -3.99
N VAL A 136 -3.81 7.64 -2.97
CA VAL A 136 -3.39 6.63 -1.99
C VAL A 136 -4.07 5.32 -2.33
N VAL A 137 -3.32 4.24 -2.48
CA VAL A 137 -3.87 2.90 -2.79
C VAL A 137 -3.68 2.02 -1.56
N ARG A 138 -4.78 1.64 -0.91
CA ARG A 138 -4.74 0.85 0.34
C ARG A 138 -6.06 0.16 0.61
N ALA A 139 -6.01 -0.88 1.43
CA ALA A 139 -7.20 -1.53 1.94
C ALA A 139 -7.93 -0.63 2.96
N ASP A 140 -9.23 -0.87 3.14
CA ASP A 140 -10.00 -0.26 4.22
C ASP A 140 -9.52 -0.76 5.60
N ASN A 141 -8.65 0.05 6.23
CA ASN A 141 -8.04 -0.27 7.51
C ASN A 141 -9.00 -0.14 8.71
N LYS A 142 -10.12 0.58 8.56
CA LYS A 142 -11.17 0.60 9.58
C LYS A 142 -12.00 -0.67 9.49
N ALA A 143 -12.31 -1.13 8.28
CA ALA A 143 -12.94 -2.44 8.08
C ALA A 143 -12.11 -3.59 8.64
N TYR A 144 -10.77 -3.50 8.62
CA TYR A 144 -9.91 -4.49 9.28
C TYR A 144 -10.23 -4.63 10.77
N GLY A 145 -10.22 -3.50 11.49
CA GLY A 145 -10.51 -3.51 12.93
C GLY A 145 -11.93 -4.00 13.23
N THR A 146 -12.93 -3.57 12.46
CA THR A 146 -14.32 -3.99 12.71
C THR A 146 -14.57 -5.45 12.33
N LYS A 147 -14.00 -5.95 11.22
CA LYS A 147 -14.11 -7.36 10.83
C LYS A 147 -13.38 -8.29 11.79
N ALA A 148 -12.20 -7.90 12.27
CA ALA A 148 -11.49 -8.67 13.29
C ALA A 148 -12.25 -8.68 14.63
N CYS A 149 -12.88 -7.56 14.98
CA CYS A 149 -13.77 -7.47 16.14
C CYS A 149 -14.94 -8.45 16.03
N ASP A 150 -15.64 -8.47 14.89
CA ASP A 150 -16.76 -9.39 14.67
C ASP A 150 -16.29 -10.86 14.68
N ALA A 151 -15.19 -11.17 13.98
CA ALA A 151 -14.64 -12.53 13.93
C ALA A 151 -14.24 -13.09 15.32
N ILE A 152 -13.77 -12.23 16.24
CA ILE A 152 -13.46 -12.62 17.62
C ILE A 152 -14.72 -12.63 18.49
N GLY A 153 -15.54 -11.58 18.47
CA GLY A 153 -16.71 -11.43 19.35
C GLY A 153 -17.85 -12.41 19.04
N GLU A 154 -17.90 -12.96 17.83
CA GLU A 154 -18.80 -14.07 17.51
C GLU A 154 -18.46 -15.35 18.29
N LYS A 155 -17.20 -15.54 18.68
CA LYS A 155 -16.69 -16.75 19.34
C LYS A 155 -16.37 -16.54 20.82
N VAL A 156 -15.91 -15.35 21.19
CA VAL A 156 -15.64 -14.95 22.57
C VAL A 156 -16.77 -14.05 23.04
N LYS A 157 -17.45 -14.42 24.13
CA LYS A 157 -18.57 -13.62 24.67
C LYS A 157 -18.19 -12.76 25.87
N SER A 158 -17.13 -13.15 26.58
CA SER A 158 -16.60 -12.42 27.73
C SER A 158 -15.16 -12.81 28.01
N GLY A 159 -14.43 -11.98 28.76
CA GLY A 159 -13.06 -12.24 29.17
C GLY A 159 -12.09 -11.24 28.55
N LYS A 160 -10.85 -11.65 28.30
CA LYS A 160 -9.80 -10.76 27.79
C LYS A 160 -9.38 -11.14 26.38
N VAL A 161 -9.20 -10.15 25.53
CA VAL A 161 -8.66 -10.30 24.18
C VAL A 161 -7.44 -9.41 24.05
N VAL A 162 -6.36 -9.94 23.51
CA VAL A 162 -5.14 -9.17 23.23
C VAL A 162 -5.23 -8.60 21.83
N GLN A 163 -4.86 -7.33 21.67
CA GLN A 163 -4.63 -6.69 20.40
C GLN A 163 -3.15 -6.38 20.25
N ILE A 164 -2.48 -7.06 19.32
CA ILE A 164 -1.10 -6.77 18.93
C ILE A 164 -1.14 -5.68 17.87
N GLN A 165 -0.84 -4.46 18.29
CA GLN A 165 -0.91 -3.27 17.47
C GLN A 165 0.30 -3.14 16.56
N GLY A 166 0.06 -2.57 15.38
CA GLY A 166 1.12 -2.06 14.54
C GLY A 166 1.80 -0.80 15.07
N ASP A 167 2.58 -0.16 14.21
CA ASP A 167 3.14 1.16 14.50
C ASP A 167 2.07 2.25 14.40
N LEU A 168 1.87 2.98 15.50
CA LEU A 168 0.92 4.08 15.61
C LEU A 168 1.41 5.36 14.93
N ALA A 169 2.68 5.42 14.48
CA ALA A 169 3.15 6.43 13.54
C ALA A 169 2.46 6.32 12.17
N SER A 170 2.05 5.10 11.78
CA SER A 170 1.26 4.86 10.59
C SER A 170 -0.24 5.05 10.84
N VAL A 171 -0.96 5.64 9.88
CA VAL A 171 -2.43 5.68 9.93
C VAL A 171 -3.05 4.28 9.94
N ASN A 172 -2.38 3.26 9.37
CA ASN A 172 -2.79 1.85 9.43
C ASN A 172 -2.93 1.33 10.86
N GLY A 173 -1.88 1.52 11.66
CA GLY A 173 -1.86 1.08 13.05
C GLY A 173 -2.94 1.79 13.88
N ARG A 174 -3.17 3.09 13.63
CA ARG A 174 -4.23 3.86 14.30
C ARG A 174 -5.62 3.40 13.91
N ASP A 175 -5.95 3.38 12.62
CA ASP A 175 -7.27 3.00 12.10
C ASP A 175 -7.69 1.60 12.58
N ARG A 176 -6.81 0.60 12.41
CA ARG A 176 -7.07 -0.78 12.84
C ARG A 176 -7.32 -0.85 14.33
N SER A 177 -6.53 -0.11 15.11
CA SER A 177 -6.58 -0.15 16.57
C SER A 177 -7.82 0.51 17.14
N GLU A 178 -8.17 1.68 16.62
CA GLU A 178 -9.33 2.43 17.06
C GLU A 178 -10.62 1.73 16.65
N ALA A 179 -10.70 1.25 15.40
CA ALA A 179 -11.88 0.55 14.90
C ALA A 179 -12.15 -0.76 15.65
N PHE A 180 -11.11 -1.54 15.95
CA PHE A 180 -11.26 -2.78 16.73
C PHE A 180 -11.77 -2.49 18.15
N LYS A 181 -11.13 -1.55 18.85
CA LYS A 181 -11.52 -1.20 20.23
C LYS A 181 -12.92 -0.60 20.31
N ALA A 182 -13.26 0.31 19.40
CA ALA A 182 -14.59 0.91 19.35
C ALA A 182 -15.66 -0.16 19.08
N CYS A 183 -15.41 -1.05 18.11
CA CYS A 183 -16.33 -2.15 17.82
C CYS A 183 -16.48 -3.12 19.01
N MET A 184 -15.38 -3.51 19.67
CA MET A 184 -15.41 -4.39 20.83
C MET A 184 -16.21 -3.78 21.98
N ALA A 185 -15.97 -2.50 22.31
CA ALA A 185 -16.70 -1.80 23.35
C ALA A 185 -18.21 -1.68 23.04
N GLN A 186 -18.56 -1.47 21.77
CA GLN A 186 -19.94 -1.28 21.34
C GLN A 186 -20.73 -2.59 21.26
N LYS A 187 -20.16 -3.63 20.64
CA LYS A 187 -20.86 -4.87 20.32
C LYS A 187 -20.63 -5.99 21.34
N TYR A 188 -19.48 -5.98 22.01
CA TYR A 188 -19.03 -7.06 22.89
C TYR A 188 -18.53 -6.53 24.25
N PRO A 189 -19.36 -5.78 25.02
CA PRO A 189 -18.92 -5.07 26.23
C PRO A 189 -18.43 -5.98 27.37
N GLY A 190 -18.67 -7.30 27.30
CA GLY A 190 -18.12 -8.28 28.23
C GLY A 190 -16.65 -8.64 27.97
N ILE A 191 -16.06 -8.12 26.87
CA ILE A 191 -14.66 -8.35 26.49
C ILE A 191 -13.82 -7.13 26.87
N GLN A 192 -12.78 -7.37 27.65
CA GLN A 192 -11.72 -6.40 27.91
C GLN A 192 -10.62 -6.55 26.85
N VAL A 193 -10.30 -5.47 26.13
CA VAL A 193 -9.17 -5.45 25.19
C VAL A 193 -7.89 -5.05 25.91
N LEU A 194 -6.81 -5.79 25.69
CA LEU A 194 -5.46 -5.52 26.17
C LEU A 194 -4.54 -5.19 25.00
N ASP A 195 -3.95 -4.01 24.99
CA ASP A 195 -3.10 -3.55 23.89
C ASP A 195 -1.62 -3.97 24.09
N ILE A 196 -0.98 -4.45 23.02
CA ILE A 196 0.48 -4.60 22.91
C ILE A 196 0.95 -3.69 21.76
N PRO A 197 1.61 -2.55 22.06
CA PRO A 197 2.21 -1.70 21.03
C PRO A 197 3.47 -2.37 20.47
N ALA A 198 3.36 -3.04 19.32
CA ALA A 198 4.45 -3.84 18.77
C ALA A 198 5.19 -3.17 17.60
N GLU A 199 4.73 -2.03 17.08
CA GLU A 199 5.46 -1.21 16.08
C GLU A 199 5.87 -1.96 14.80
N TRP A 200 5.06 -2.93 14.35
CA TRP A 200 5.44 -3.86 13.27
C TRP A 200 6.72 -4.68 13.52
N LYS A 201 7.11 -4.89 14.80
CA LYS A 201 8.30 -5.64 15.20
C LYS A 201 7.96 -6.96 15.89
N ALA A 202 8.55 -8.05 15.39
CA ALA A 202 8.28 -9.40 15.85
C ALA A 202 8.75 -9.66 17.29
N ASP A 203 9.88 -9.07 17.68
CA ASP A 203 10.44 -9.17 19.04
C ASP A 203 9.50 -8.54 20.07
N LYS A 204 8.99 -7.32 19.80
CA LYS A 204 8.03 -6.64 20.67
C LYS A 204 6.72 -7.41 20.79
N ALA A 205 6.21 -7.94 19.67
CA ALA A 205 5.03 -8.80 19.69
C ALA A 205 5.23 -10.06 20.53
N SER A 206 6.37 -10.76 20.36
CA SER A 206 6.68 -11.97 21.13
C SER A 206 6.82 -11.67 22.62
N SER A 207 7.63 -10.68 23.00
CA SER A 207 7.88 -10.37 24.41
C SER A 207 6.60 -9.85 25.09
N GLY A 208 5.86 -8.97 24.43
CA GLY A 208 4.61 -8.43 24.94
C GLY A 208 3.55 -9.51 25.14
N LEU A 209 3.42 -10.44 24.19
CA LEU A 209 2.45 -11.53 24.30
C LEU A 209 2.85 -12.53 25.39
N ASP A 210 4.13 -12.89 25.50
CA ASP A 210 4.63 -13.77 26.58
C ASP A 210 4.32 -13.18 27.97
N SER A 211 4.53 -11.86 28.15
CA SER A 211 4.15 -11.16 29.38
C SER A 211 2.65 -11.16 29.61
N MET A 212 1.85 -10.86 28.58
CA MET A 212 0.38 -10.83 28.68
C MET A 212 -0.22 -12.19 29.03
N LEU A 213 0.23 -13.27 28.38
CA LEU A 213 -0.22 -14.64 28.66
C LEU A 213 0.17 -15.10 30.08
N THR A 214 1.29 -14.61 30.61
CA THR A 214 1.71 -14.92 31.99
C THR A 214 0.85 -14.18 33.01
N ALA A 215 0.56 -12.90 32.77
CA ALA A 215 -0.24 -12.07 33.67
C ALA A 215 -1.75 -12.37 33.60
N ASN A 216 -2.22 -12.87 32.46
CA ASN A 216 -3.64 -13.08 32.17
C ASN A 216 -3.87 -14.49 31.58
N PRO A 217 -3.88 -15.54 32.41
CA PRO A 217 -4.11 -16.91 31.93
C PRO A 217 -5.53 -17.14 31.37
N ASP A 218 -6.42 -16.15 31.52
CA ASP A 218 -7.80 -16.14 31.04
C ASP A 218 -8.00 -15.48 29.66
N ILE A 219 -6.92 -15.11 28.96
CA ILE A 219 -6.99 -14.60 27.57
C ILE A 219 -7.73 -15.60 26.68
N LYS A 220 -8.72 -15.11 25.92
CA LYS A 220 -9.59 -15.89 25.03
C LYS A 220 -9.41 -15.61 23.55
N GLY A 221 -8.74 -14.53 23.19
CA GLY A 221 -8.43 -14.23 21.80
C GLY A 221 -7.22 -13.33 21.62
N VAL A 222 -6.64 -13.38 20.42
CA VAL A 222 -5.55 -12.50 19.98
C VAL A 222 -5.87 -11.97 18.59
N TYR A 223 -5.93 -10.65 18.47
CA TYR A 223 -5.95 -9.95 17.19
C TYR A 223 -4.54 -9.50 16.82
N MET A 224 -4.02 -9.99 15.70
CA MET A 224 -2.71 -9.64 15.14
C MET A 224 -2.88 -8.68 13.97
N GLN A 225 -2.42 -7.43 14.10
CA GLN A 225 -2.66 -6.44 13.04
C GLN A 225 -1.82 -6.63 11.76
N ALA A 226 -0.80 -7.48 11.76
CA ALA A 226 0.03 -7.86 10.60
C ALA A 226 0.57 -9.29 10.78
N GLY A 227 -0.03 -10.28 10.12
CA GLY A 227 0.36 -11.67 10.22
C GLY A 227 1.74 -11.97 9.66
N GLY A 228 2.18 -11.22 8.64
CA GLY A 228 3.55 -11.32 8.10
C GLY A 228 4.65 -11.06 9.12
N VAL A 229 4.33 -10.39 10.23
CA VAL A 229 5.27 -10.14 11.33
C VAL A 229 4.86 -10.92 12.59
N TYR A 230 3.57 -11.01 12.89
CA TYR A 230 3.09 -11.42 14.21
C TYR A 230 2.60 -12.87 14.30
N LEU A 231 2.27 -13.52 13.18
CA LEU A 231 1.71 -14.88 13.22
C LEU A 231 2.68 -15.87 13.87
N ALA A 232 3.89 -15.96 13.34
CA ALA A 232 4.91 -16.89 13.82
C ALA A 232 5.26 -16.67 15.31
N PRO A 233 5.60 -15.45 15.79
CA PRO A 233 5.88 -15.25 17.22
C PRO A 233 4.67 -15.53 18.12
N THR A 234 3.45 -15.23 17.65
CA THR A 234 2.21 -15.55 18.39
C THR A 234 2.06 -17.06 18.57
N GLN A 235 2.15 -17.83 17.49
CA GLN A 235 2.05 -19.29 17.54
C GLN A 235 3.15 -19.90 18.42
N GLN A 236 4.37 -19.38 18.36
CA GLN A 236 5.47 -19.86 19.21
C GLN A 236 5.22 -19.56 20.70
N ALA A 237 4.72 -18.37 21.05
CA ALA A 237 4.37 -18.03 22.43
C ALA A 237 3.29 -18.96 23.00
N LEU A 238 2.24 -19.22 22.21
CA LEU A 238 1.17 -20.15 22.59
C LEU A 238 1.70 -21.59 22.77
N LYS A 239 2.58 -22.06 21.88
CA LYS A 239 3.23 -23.38 21.99
C LYS A 239 4.08 -23.47 23.27
N ARG A 240 4.93 -22.48 23.56
CA ARG A 240 5.77 -22.43 24.78
C ARG A 240 4.94 -22.48 26.07
N LYS A 241 3.75 -21.89 26.05
CA LYS A 241 2.82 -21.85 27.20
C LYS A 241 1.86 -23.04 27.25
N ASN A 242 1.96 -23.99 26.33
CA ASN A 242 1.02 -25.12 26.18
C ASN A 242 -0.45 -24.66 25.96
N LEU A 243 -0.63 -23.55 25.24
CA LEU A 243 -1.93 -22.94 24.90
C LEU A 243 -2.29 -23.10 23.41
N SER A 244 -1.47 -23.82 22.65
CA SER A 244 -1.68 -24.07 21.22
C SER A 244 -2.67 -25.22 21.00
N PHE A 245 -3.97 -24.93 21.10
CA PHE A 245 -5.05 -25.86 20.75
C PHE A 245 -5.62 -25.53 19.35
N PRO A 246 -6.13 -26.52 18.60
CA PRO A 246 -6.72 -26.26 17.29
C PRO A 246 -8.09 -25.56 17.38
N VAL A 247 -8.48 -24.86 16.33
CA VAL A 247 -9.81 -24.26 16.15
C VAL A 247 -10.89 -25.31 16.39
N GLY A 248 -11.83 -25.00 17.29
CA GLY A 248 -12.91 -25.89 17.71
C GLY A 248 -12.65 -26.62 19.04
N ASP A 249 -11.41 -26.64 19.55
CA ASP A 249 -11.15 -27.11 20.92
C ASP A 249 -11.68 -26.07 21.94
N PRO A 250 -12.34 -26.48 23.04
CA PRO A 250 -12.82 -25.55 24.07
C PRO A 250 -11.72 -24.70 24.75
N LYS A 251 -10.46 -25.12 24.67
CA LYS A 251 -9.28 -24.40 25.19
C LYS A 251 -8.59 -23.54 24.14
N HIS A 252 -9.09 -23.53 22.91
CA HIS A 252 -8.55 -22.69 21.84
C HIS A 252 -8.68 -21.20 22.19
N ILE A 253 -7.57 -20.47 22.01
CA ILE A 253 -7.57 -19.01 22.02
C ILE A 253 -7.86 -18.58 20.59
N VAL A 254 -8.95 -17.82 20.40
CA VAL A 254 -9.38 -17.37 19.06
C VAL A 254 -8.32 -16.47 18.45
N LEU A 255 -7.78 -16.84 17.29
CA LEU A 255 -6.70 -16.10 16.62
C LEU A 255 -7.23 -15.47 15.33
N VAL A 256 -7.19 -14.15 15.26
CA VAL A 256 -7.51 -13.40 14.03
C VAL A 256 -6.33 -12.55 13.65
N SER A 257 -5.95 -12.60 12.38
CA SER A 257 -4.84 -11.81 11.85
C SER A 257 -5.27 -10.95 10.67
N ASN A 258 -4.30 -10.27 10.07
CA ASN A 258 -4.45 -9.48 8.87
C ASN A 258 -3.29 -9.79 7.93
N ASP A 259 -3.56 -9.84 6.63
CA ASP A 259 -2.65 -9.73 5.46
C ASP A 259 -3.16 -10.62 4.33
N GLY A 260 -3.53 -11.86 4.64
CA GLY A 260 -3.86 -12.91 3.68
C GLY A 260 -2.62 -13.62 3.11
N ILE A 261 -1.52 -13.65 3.85
CA ILE A 261 -0.26 -14.27 3.39
C ILE A 261 -0.40 -15.80 3.30
N PRO A 262 0.39 -16.49 2.46
CA PRO A 262 0.32 -17.95 2.31
C PRO A 262 0.38 -18.72 3.65
N GLN A 263 1.15 -18.22 4.61
CA GLN A 263 1.31 -18.80 5.93
C GLN A 263 0.03 -18.72 6.78
N GLU A 264 -0.73 -17.63 6.68
CA GLU A 264 -2.03 -17.51 7.36
C GLU A 264 -3.06 -18.44 6.72
N LEU A 265 -3.08 -18.54 5.39
CA LEU A 265 -3.95 -19.45 4.67
C LEU A 265 -3.64 -20.91 5.04
N ALA A 266 -2.36 -21.27 5.13
CA ALA A 266 -1.92 -22.57 5.63
C ALA A 266 -2.36 -22.82 7.09
N ALA A 267 -2.20 -21.82 7.97
CA ALA A 267 -2.63 -21.91 9.36
C ALA A 267 -4.16 -22.09 9.49
N ILE A 268 -4.95 -21.41 8.65
CA ILE A 268 -6.42 -21.59 8.60
C ILE A 268 -6.77 -23.02 8.17
N ARG A 269 -6.12 -23.54 7.12
CA ARG A 269 -6.35 -24.93 6.66
C ARG A 269 -6.02 -25.94 7.75
N ALA A 270 -4.93 -25.71 8.47
CA ALA A 270 -4.47 -26.56 9.58
C ALA A 270 -5.33 -26.42 10.85
N GLY A 271 -6.24 -25.45 10.92
CA GLY A 271 -7.02 -25.16 12.12
C GLY A 271 -6.18 -24.51 13.23
N GLU A 272 -5.12 -23.80 12.88
CA GLU A 272 -4.27 -23.04 13.82
C GLU A 272 -4.61 -21.54 13.85
N LEU A 273 -5.43 -21.05 12.93
CA LEU A 273 -5.87 -19.66 12.81
C LEU A 273 -7.35 -19.62 12.44
N ASP A 274 -8.15 -18.78 13.09
CA ASP A 274 -9.60 -18.70 12.84
C ASP A 274 -9.92 -17.96 11.56
N ALA A 275 -9.27 -16.81 11.36
CA ALA A 275 -9.51 -15.92 10.25
C ALA A 275 -8.32 -15.00 10.00
N THR A 276 -8.21 -14.50 8.77
CA THR A 276 -7.37 -13.34 8.45
C THR A 276 -8.17 -12.34 7.61
N VAL A 277 -8.00 -11.04 7.84
CA VAL A 277 -8.53 -10.01 6.93
C VAL A 277 -7.44 -9.67 5.91
N SER A 278 -7.70 -9.99 4.64
CA SER A 278 -6.67 -9.91 3.60
C SER A 278 -6.56 -8.52 2.97
N GLN A 279 -5.32 -8.11 2.71
CA GLN A 279 -5.01 -6.93 1.89
C GLN A 279 -4.46 -7.42 0.56
N PRO A 280 -4.91 -6.87 -0.56
CA PRO A 280 -4.56 -7.40 -1.87
C PRO A 280 -3.18 -6.92 -2.33
N ALA A 281 -2.12 -7.68 -2.01
CA ALA A 281 -0.73 -7.31 -2.34
C ALA A 281 -0.50 -7.11 -3.85
N ASP A 282 -1.17 -7.93 -4.66
CA ASP A 282 -1.20 -7.87 -6.12
C ASP A 282 -1.90 -6.59 -6.62
N ALA A 283 -3.06 -6.26 -6.04
CA ALA A 283 -3.81 -5.05 -6.38
C ALA A 283 -3.08 -3.78 -5.92
N TYR A 284 -2.35 -3.81 -4.81
CA TYR A 284 -1.49 -2.69 -4.40
C TYR A 284 -0.43 -2.39 -5.45
N ALA A 285 0.28 -3.43 -5.92
CA ALA A 285 1.28 -3.30 -6.98
C ALA A 285 0.64 -2.80 -8.29
N LYS A 286 -0.50 -3.36 -8.67
CA LYS A 286 -1.22 -2.99 -9.90
C LYS A 286 -1.75 -1.56 -9.84
N TYR A 287 -2.58 -1.25 -8.85
CA TYR A 287 -3.28 0.03 -8.80
C TYR A 287 -2.35 1.19 -8.42
N GLY A 288 -1.25 0.91 -7.71
CA GLY A 288 -0.15 1.87 -7.54
C GLY A 288 0.39 2.38 -8.87
N LEU A 289 0.66 1.47 -9.81
CA LEU A 289 1.18 1.79 -11.14
C LEU A 289 0.09 2.33 -12.08
N TYR A 290 -1.12 1.79 -12.00
CA TYR A 290 -2.29 2.25 -12.77
C TYR A 290 -2.59 3.73 -12.51
N TRP A 291 -2.75 4.12 -11.24
CA TRP A 291 -3.04 5.51 -10.89
C TRP A 291 -1.87 6.43 -11.21
N LEU A 292 -0.63 5.94 -11.04
CA LEU A 292 0.55 6.72 -11.38
C LEU A 292 0.60 7.01 -12.89
N LYS A 293 0.35 6.02 -13.73
CA LYS A 293 0.30 6.19 -15.20
C LYS A 293 -0.74 7.24 -15.60
N LYS A 294 -1.93 7.21 -15.00
CA LYS A 294 -2.98 8.21 -15.24
C LYS A 294 -2.56 9.61 -14.79
N ALA A 295 -1.95 9.70 -13.60
CA ALA A 295 -1.43 10.96 -13.09
C ALA A 295 -0.32 11.55 -13.97
N MET A 296 0.57 10.70 -14.50
CA MET A 296 1.59 11.09 -15.47
C MET A 296 1.01 11.58 -16.81
N ALA A 297 -0.17 11.08 -17.19
CA ALA A 297 -0.93 11.57 -18.35
C ALA A 297 -1.70 12.87 -18.06
N GLY A 298 -1.63 13.42 -16.85
CA GLY A 298 -2.33 14.64 -16.45
C GLY A 298 -3.81 14.42 -16.13
N GLU A 299 -4.25 13.18 -15.95
CA GLU A 299 -5.62 12.90 -15.51
C GLU A 299 -5.85 13.42 -14.07
N THR A 300 -7.10 13.77 -13.78
CA THR A 300 -7.56 14.19 -12.45
C THR A 300 -8.63 13.23 -11.96
N PHE A 301 -8.73 13.04 -10.65
CA PHE A 301 -9.60 12.04 -10.03
C PHE A 301 -10.62 12.69 -9.10
N LYS A 302 -11.72 11.98 -8.84
CA LYS A 302 -12.80 12.42 -7.96
C LYS A 302 -13.32 11.23 -7.14
N PRO A 303 -13.90 11.46 -5.95
CA PRO A 303 -14.56 10.42 -5.19
C PRO A 303 -15.64 9.70 -5.98
N GLY A 304 -15.78 8.39 -5.77
CA GLY A 304 -16.75 7.55 -6.47
C GLY A 304 -16.27 6.11 -6.69
N PRO A 305 -17.16 5.23 -7.19
CA PRO A 305 -16.80 3.85 -7.49
C PRO A 305 -15.78 3.77 -8.62
N THR A 306 -14.91 2.76 -8.56
CA THR A 306 -13.96 2.43 -9.64
C THR A 306 -14.48 1.29 -10.51
N ASP A 307 -13.82 1.07 -11.65
CA ASP A 307 -14.07 -0.07 -12.54
C ASP A 307 -13.49 -1.40 -12.03
N HIS A 308 -12.76 -1.37 -10.91
CA HIS A 308 -12.12 -2.53 -10.30
C HIS A 308 -12.66 -2.87 -8.90
N GLY A 309 -13.87 -2.41 -8.60
CA GLY A 309 -14.62 -2.83 -7.42
C GLY A 309 -14.15 -2.19 -6.10
N SER A 310 -13.38 -1.11 -6.18
CA SER A 310 -13.03 -0.25 -5.05
C SER A 310 -13.81 1.06 -5.09
N THR A 311 -13.56 1.95 -4.13
CA THR A 311 -14.17 3.28 -4.07
C THR A 311 -13.11 4.31 -3.76
N ILE A 312 -13.06 5.37 -4.56
CA ILE A 312 -12.25 6.55 -4.26
C ILE A 312 -12.99 7.38 -3.22
N VAL A 313 -12.31 7.65 -2.11
CA VAL A 313 -12.80 8.53 -1.03
C VAL A 313 -11.80 9.65 -0.79
N GLU A 314 -12.26 10.78 -0.25
CA GLU A 314 -11.36 11.84 0.22
C GLU A 314 -11.15 11.66 1.73
N ILE A 315 -9.90 11.39 2.14
CA ILE A 315 -9.56 11.07 3.54
C ILE A 315 -9.06 12.28 4.32
N SER A 316 -8.57 13.29 3.62
CA SER A 316 -8.22 14.61 4.12
C SER A 316 -8.23 15.60 2.95
N PRO A 317 -8.26 16.92 3.18
CA PRO A 317 -8.37 17.91 2.11
C PRO A 317 -7.32 17.69 1.00
N GLY A 318 -7.78 17.31 -0.19
CA GLY A 318 -6.94 17.07 -1.35
C GLY A 318 -6.21 15.71 -1.40
N ILE A 319 -6.45 14.80 -0.45
CA ILE A 319 -5.90 13.43 -0.46
C ILE A 319 -7.02 12.44 -0.78
N LEU A 320 -6.94 11.89 -1.99
CA LEU A 320 -7.82 10.82 -2.45
C LEU A 320 -7.21 9.46 -2.12
N GLU A 321 -8.05 8.56 -1.63
CA GLU A 321 -7.75 7.16 -1.36
C GLU A 321 -8.61 6.27 -2.24
N ASP A 322 -7.96 5.46 -3.09
CA ASP A 322 -8.57 4.31 -3.72
C ASP A 322 -8.62 3.18 -2.69
N GLN A 323 -9.78 3.04 -2.05
CA GLN A 323 -10.00 2.15 -0.93
C GLN A 323 -10.37 0.75 -1.43
N LEU A 324 -9.39 -0.15 -1.38
CA LEU A 324 -9.53 -1.52 -1.86
C LEU A 324 -10.29 -2.40 -0.86
N PRO A 325 -11.06 -3.40 -1.34
CA PRO A 325 -11.76 -4.34 -0.47
C PRO A 325 -10.83 -5.13 0.45
N ALA A 326 -11.32 -5.37 1.66
CA ALA A 326 -10.64 -6.08 2.75
C ALA A 326 -11.36 -7.41 3.09
N PRO A 327 -11.29 -8.47 2.26
CA PRO A 327 -12.10 -9.67 2.49
C PRO A 327 -11.63 -10.44 3.74
N VAL A 328 -12.60 -11.01 4.48
CA VAL A 328 -12.31 -11.96 5.57
C VAL A 328 -12.11 -13.34 4.96
N ILE A 329 -10.97 -13.96 5.27
CA ILE A 329 -10.65 -15.33 4.90
C ILE A 329 -10.84 -16.20 6.13
N THR A 330 -11.59 -17.27 5.96
CA THR A 330 -11.82 -18.32 6.95
C THR A 330 -11.68 -19.68 6.27
N LYS A 331 -11.85 -20.78 7.02
CA LYS A 331 -11.87 -22.13 6.44
C LYS A 331 -12.88 -22.30 5.29
N ALA A 332 -13.95 -21.50 5.24
CA ALA A 332 -14.97 -21.60 4.20
C ALA A 332 -14.52 -21.13 2.82
N ASN A 333 -13.56 -20.21 2.74
CA ASN A 333 -13.12 -19.60 1.48
C ASN A 333 -11.58 -19.57 1.30
N VAL A 334 -10.81 -20.19 2.21
CA VAL A 334 -9.34 -20.18 2.18
C VAL A 334 -8.73 -20.75 0.88
N ASP A 335 -9.46 -21.59 0.16
CA ASP A 335 -9.03 -22.19 -1.11
C ASP A 335 -9.50 -21.42 -2.35
N ASP A 336 -10.10 -20.24 -2.18
CA ASP A 336 -10.45 -19.37 -3.29
C ASP A 336 -9.17 -18.94 -4.04
N LYS A 337 -9.15 -19.22 -5.34
CA LYS A 337 -8.04 -18.92 -6.24
C LYS A 337 -7.89 -17.43 -6.52
N ALA A 338 -8.89 -16.60 -6.20
CA ALA A 338 -8.77 -15.16 -6.29
C ALA A 338 -7.91 -14.56 -5.17
N LEU A 339 -7.65 -15.31 -4.09
CA LEU A 339 -6.81 -14.85 -2.99
C LEU A 339 -5.35 -14.81 -3.42
N TRP A 340 -4.71 -13.65 -3.39
CA TRP A 340 -3.32 -13.48 -3.82
C TRP A 340 -2.34 -14.43 -3.10
N GLY A 341 -2.61 -14.76 -1.83
CA GLY A 341 -1.81 -15.71 -1.04
C GLY A 341 -1.86 -17.16 -1.53
N ASN A 342 -2.76 -17.50 -2.46
CA ASN A 342 -2.81 -18.78 -3.15
C ASN A 342 -2.08 -18.78 -4.52
N ASN A 343 -1.50 -17.64 -4.94
CA ASN A 343 -0.99 -17.44 -6.31
C ASN A 343 0.47 -16.94 -6.37
N LEU A 344 1.22 -17.06 -5.27
CA LEU A 344 2.63 -16.67 -5.20
C LEU A 344 3.59 -17.74 -5.70
#